data_AF-A0A560LRZ9-F1
#
_entry.id   AF-A0A560LRZ9-F1
#
_cell.length_a   1.000
_cell.length_b   1.000
_cell.length_c   1.000
_cell.angle_alpha   90.00
_cell.angle_beta   90.00
_cell.angle_gamma   90.00
#
_symmetry.space_group_name_H-M   'P 1'
#
loop_
_entity.id
_entity.type
_entity.pdbx_description
1 polymer ?
#
loop_
_entity_poly.entity_id
_entity_poly.type
_entity_poly.pdbx_seq_one_letter_code
_entity_poly.pdbx_strand_id
1 'polypeptide(L)'
;MVRIESMTRSHAGMSKDNAEDIVRRATAAYNSGRHDEAIALCERGLSRQPGEPMLSHLLAAVLFAKGEIAPARRHVETSLARRPDNAAARLLAGRLARSGGEFDAALAHLERAIALKPQRDAFVEKARTLDLASRKGQAREAWEAILKAIPEHQEANARLGRLAWEDGELAKAASLLARATASPAPASVWFDLGVAKQDLRDHDGAAHAYRTALEIKPDYAEAALNLGIALQEDGKPDAAMQAFARAYGLRPKLFGSIAMALTSAPHGRLWLDEGALRAALSN
;
A
#
# COMPACT_ATOMS: atom_id res chain seq x y z
N MET A 1 83.43 -4.93 3.62
CA MET A 1 83.25 -6.39 3.41
C MET A 1 82.49 -6.87 4.64
N VAL A 2 81.17 -7.03 4.63
CA VAL A 2 80.36 -8.00 3.90
C VAL A 2 78.98 -7.41 3.58
N ARG A 3 78.49 -7.76 2.40
CA ARG A 3 77.19 -7.44 1.79
C ARG A 3 76.34 -8.70 1.94
N ILE A 4 75.15 -8.64 2.55
CA ILE A 4 74.08 -9.63 2.32
C ILE A 4 72.73 -8.90 2.27
N GLU A 5 71.97 -9.32 1.27
CA GLU A 5 70.79 -8.76 0.66
C GLU A 5 69.49 -8.90 1.45
N SER A 6 68.60 -7.94 1.16
CA SER A 6 67.14 -8.03 1.01
C SER A 6 66.36 -9.18 1.67
N MET A 7 65.36 -8.78 2.46
CA MET A 7 64.01 -9.31 2.28
C MET A 7 62.98 -8.26 2.71
N THR A 8 62.62 -7.40 1.78
CA THR A 8 61.34 -6.69 1.77
C THR A 8 60.21 -7.72 1.72
N ARG A 9 59.49 -7.93 2.83
CA ARG A 9 58.13 -8.48 2.76
C ARG A 9 57.13 -7.34 2.88
N SER A 10 56.68 -6.90 1.72
CA SER A 10 55.43 -6.16 1.55
C SER A 10 54.28 -6.90 2.24
N HIS A 11 53.76 -6.37 3.34
CA HIS A 11 52.39 -6.66 3.78
C HIS A 11 51.45 -5.66 3.10
N ALA A 12 51.35 -5.78 1.77
CA ALA A 12 50.30 -5.16 1.00
C ALA A 12 49.10 -6.11 0.95
N GLY A 13 47.93 -5.62 1.39
CA GLY A 13 46.65 -6.02 0.80
C GLY A 13 46.01 -7.34 1.26
N MET A 14 45.60 -7.44 2.53
CA MET A 14 44.41 -8.23 2.87
C MET A 14 43.53 -7.43 3.83
N SER A 15 42.73 -6.51 3.27
CA SER A 15 41.60 -5.94 4.00
C SER A 15 40.66 -7.09 4.36
N LYS A 16 40.57 -7.43 5.65
CA LYS A 16 39.54 -8.33 6.18
C LYS A 16 38.17 -7.75 5.79
N ASP A 17 37.50 -8.36 4.82
CA ASP A 17 36.04 -8.27 4.69
C ASP A 17 35.44 -8.82 6.00
N ASN A 18 35.37 -7.99 7.04
CA ASN A 18 34.68 -8.32 8.28
C ASN A 18 33.16 -8.34 7.99
N ALA A 19 32.39 -9.07 8.79
CA ALA A 19 30.94 -9.19 8.60
C ALA A 19 30.26 -7.81 8.47
N GLU A 20 30.74 -6.81 9.21
CA GLU A 20 30.28 -5.42 9.15
C GLU A 20 30.47 -4.76 7.78
N ASP A 21 31.59 -5.01 7.07
CA ASP A 21 31.80 -4.45 5.73
C ASP A 21 30.86 -5.10 4.70
N ILE A 22 30.66 -6.43 4.82
CA ILE A 22 29.71 -7.15 3.98
C ILE A 22 28.29 -6.63 4.22
N VAL A 23 27.88 -6.46 5.48
CA VAL A 23 26.59 -5.86 5.85
C VAL A 23 26.43 -4.47 5.24
N ARG A 24 27.43 -3.60 5.37
CA ARG A 24 27.41 -2.23 4.83
C ARG A 24 27.23 -2.23 3.31
N ARG A 25 28.00 -3.05 2.59
CA ARG A 25 27.92 -3.16 1.12
C ARG A 25 26.60 -3.76 0.67
N ALA A 26 26.13 -4.81 1.32
CA ALA A 26 24.85 -5.45 1.02
C ALA A 26 23.68 -4.48 1.26
N THR A 27 23.75 -3.69 2.34
CA THR A 27 22.74 -2.65 2.63
C THR A 27 22.75 -1.57 1.56
N ALA A 28 23.92 -1.13 1.11
CA ALA A 28 24.04 -0.15 0.04
C ALA A 28 23.50 -0.69 -1.30
N ALA A 29 23.77 -1.95 -1.62
CA ALA A 29 23.22 -2.62 -2.80
C ALA A 29 21.69 -2.71 -2.74
N TYR A 30 21.14 -3.13 -1.59
CA TYR A 30 19.69 -3.18 -1.38
C TYR A 30 19.03 -1.80 -1.52
N ASN A 31 19.58 -0.78 -0.86
CA ASN A 31 19.05 0.59 -0.94
C ASN A 31 19.14 1.18 -2.36
N SER A 32 20.02 0.64 -3.21
CA SER A 32 20.14 1.03 -4.62
C SER A 32 19.29 0.17 -5.56
N GLY A 33 18.45 -0.74 -5.04
CA GLY A 33 17.64 -1.67 -5.83
C GLY A 33 18.42 -2.83 -6.48
N ARG A 34 19.72 -2.96 -6.19
CA ARG A 34 20.56 -4.07 -6.71
C ARG A 34 20.37 -5.31 -5.85
N HIS A 35 19.18 -5.90 -5.94
CA HIS A 35 18.75 -7.00 -5.07
C HIS A 35 19.62 -8.26 -5.22
N ASP A 36 19.98 -8.65 -6.44
CA ASP A 36 20.80 -9.86 -6.66
C ASP A 36 22.23 -9.70 -6.12
N GLU A 37 22.80 -8.49 -6.23
CA GLU A 37 24.10 -8.18 -5.60
C GLU A 37 23.99 -8.24 -4.07
N ALA A 38 22.93 -7.69 -3.48
CA ALA A 38 22.70 -7.73 -2.05
C ALA A 38 22.57 -9.18 -1.53
N ILE A 39 21.86 -10.04 -2.27
CA ILE A 39 21.73 -11.48 -1.96
C ILE A 39 23.11 -12.14 -1.99
N ALA A 40 23.87 -11.99 -3.08
CA ALA A 40 25.18 -12.61 -3.22
C ALA A 40 26.16 -12.17 -2.12
N LEU A 41 26.12 -10.90 -1.72
CA LEU A 41 26.91 -10.39 -0.59
C LEU A 41 26.47 -11.02 0.73
N CYS A 42 25.17 -11.10 1.00
CA CYS A 42 24.63 -11.73 2.21
C CYS A 42 24.99 -13.21 2.30
N GLU A 43 24.81 -13.98 1.23
CA GLU A 43 25.14 -15.41 1.16
C GLU A 43 26.64 -15.66 1.36
N ARG A 44 27.49 -14.83 0.76
CA ARG A 44 28.95 -14.87 0.99
C ARG A 44 29.32 -14.56 2.45
N GLY A 45 28.60 -13.64 3.10
CA GLY A 45 28.81 -13.37 4.51
C GLY A 45 28.37 -14.52 5.40
N LEU A 46 27.20 -15.10 5.12
CA LEU A 46 26.63 -16.23 5.85
C LEU A 46 27.40 -17.54 5.65
N SER A 47 28.08 -17.74 4.51
CA SER A 47 28.96 -18.90 4.30
C SER A 47 30.20 -18.85 5.20
N ARG A 48 30.64 -17.65 5.60
CA ARG A 48 31.74 -17.44 6.55
C ARG A 48 31.28 -17.47 8.00
N GLN A 49 30.08 -16.93 8.28
CA GLN A 49 29.48 -16.88 9.62
C GLN A 49 28.01 -17.33 9.54
N PRO A 50 27.76 -18.64 9.60
CA PRO A 50 26.40 -19.16 9.53
C PRO A 50 25.51 -18.62 10.66
N GLY A 51 24.36 -18.05 10.30
CA GLY A 51 23.41 -17.49 11.24
C GLY A 51 23.81 -16.14 11.84
N GLU A 52 24.73 -15.39 11.20
CA GLU A 52 24.97 -13.99 11.57
C GLU A 52 23.65 -13.19 11.44
N PRO A 53 23.17 -12.55 12.53
CA PRO A 53 21.82 -12.02 12.60
C PRO A 53 21.58 -10.81 11.66
N MET A 54 22.56 -9.95 11.43
CA MET A 54 22.38 -8.77 10.58
C MET A 54 22.24 -9.15 9.10
N LEU A 55 23.08 -10.05 8.61
CA LEU A 55 23.06 -10.61 7.27
C LEU A 55 21.81 -11.46 7.06
N SER A 56 21.41 -12.26 8.06
CA SER A 56 20.16 -13.03 7.97
C SER A 56 18.94 -12.10 7.88
N HIS A 57 18.89 -11.04 8.68
CA HIS A 57 17.83 -10.03 8.59
C HIS A 57 17.83 -9.30 7.24
N LEU A 58 19.00 -8.88 6.75
CA LEU A 58 19.11 -8.19 5.46
C LEU A 58 18.72 -9.09 4.28
N LEU A 59 19.17 -10.34 4.28
CA LEU A 59 18.78 -11.33 3.27
C LEU A 59 17.27 -11.57 3.30
N ALA A 60 16.66 -11.69 4.48
CA ALA A 60 15.22 -11.78 4.60
C ALA A 60 14.50 -10.56 3.99
N ALA A 61 15.01 -9.35 4.23
CA ALA A 61 14.42 -8.12 3.69
C ALA A 61 14.50 -8.08 2.16
N VAL A 62 15.64 -8.48 1.57
CA VAL A 62 15.84 -8.51 0.11
C VAL A 62 14.95 -9.58 -0.54
N LEU A 63 14.89 -10.78 0.04
CA LEU A 63 14.04 -11.87 -0.44
C LEU A 63 12.55 -11.49 -0.37
N PHE A 64 12.13 -10.85 0.72
CA PHE A 64 10.77 -10.34 0.84
C PHE A 64 10.45 -9.29 -0.24
N ALA A 65 11.39 -8.39 -0.54
CA ALA A 65 11.22 -7.41 -1.62
C ALA A 65 11.11 -8.06 -3.01
N LYS A 66 11.70 -9.25 -3.21
CA LYS A 66 11.53 -10.07 -4.42
C LYS A 66 10.26 -10.93 -4.43
N GLY A 67 9.48 -10.93 -3.35
CA GLY A 67 8.29 -11.77 -3.19
C GLY A 67 8.59 -13.21 -2.76
N GLU A 68 9.84 -13.53 -2.40
CA GLU A 68 10.27 -14.85 -1.95
C GLU A 68 9.95 -15.05 -0.45
N ILE A 69 8.66 -15.23 -0.13
CA ILE A 69 8.15 -15.23 1.25
C ILE A 69 8.73 -16.35 2.12
N ALA A 70 8.76 -17.59 1.63
CA ALA A 70 9.20 -18.73 2.43
C ALA A 70 10.70 -18.69 2.77
N PRO A 71 11.62 -18.41 1.82
CA PRO A 71 13.03 -18.15 2.15
C PRO A 71 13.23 -16.97 3.10
N ALA A 72 12.53 -15.85 2.87
CA ALA A 72 12.61 -14.67 3.73
C ALA A 72 12.23 -14.98 5.19
N ARG A 73 11.18 -15.79 5.39
CA ARG A 73 10.74 -16.22 6.72
C ARG A 73 11.81 -17.00 7.47
N ARG A 74 12.45 -17.99 6.82
CA ARG A 74 13.53 -18.78 7.44
C ARG A 74 14.69 -17.90 7.90
N HIS A 75 15.05 -16.90 7.10
CA HIS A 75 16.14 -16.00 7.43
C HIS A 75 15.78 -15.00 8.55
N VAL A 76 14.54 -14.50 8.59
CA VAL A 76 14.13 -13.61 9.69
C VAL A 76 14.02 -14.37 11.02
N GLU A 77 13.56 -15.62 11.00
CA GLU A 77 13.54 -16.53 12.16
C GLU A 77 14.96 -16.79 12.67
N THR A 78 15.90 -17.07 11.77
CA THR A 78 17.33 -17.26 12.12
C THR A 78 17.91 -16.01 12.79
N SER A 79 17.62 -14.82 12.25
CA SER A 79 18.03 -13.55 12.85
C SER A 79 17.46 -13.40 14.27
N LEU A 80 16.16 -13.65 14.45
CA LEU A 80 15.46 -13.44 15.72
C LEU A 80 15.84 -14.50 16.77
N ALA A 81 16.23 -15.71 16.37
CA ALA A 81 16.76 -16.72 17.27
C ALA A 81 18.08 -16.29 17.92
N ARG A 82 18.89 -15.50 17.21
CA ARG A 82 20.17 -14.97 17.71
C ARG A 82 20.03 -13.60 18.38
N ARG A 83 19.14 -12.74 17.89
CA ARG A 83 18.85 -11.41 18.44
C ARG A 83 17.34 -11.17 18.55
N PRO A 84 16.70 -11.67 19.63
CA PRO A 84 15.25 -11.60 19.79
C PRO A 84 14.71 -10.17 20.05
N ASP A 85 15.60 -9.23 20.39
CA ASP A 85 15.39 -7.82 20.68
C ASP A 85 15.58 -6.90 19.46
N ASN A 86 15.84 -7.45 18.28
CA ASN A 86 15.93 -6.68 17.05
C ASN A 86 14.53 -6.24 16.57
N ALA A 87 14.14 -5.00 16.89
CA ALA A 87 12.84 -4.43 16.51
C ALA A 87 12.60 -4.40 14.99
N ALA A 88 13.63 -4.17 14.17
CA ALA A 88 13.50 -4.14 12.72
C ALA A 88 13.22 -5.55 12.15
N ALA A 89 13.90 -6.57 12.66
CA ALA A 89 13.63 -7.96 12.29
C ALA A 89 12.23 -8.41 12.76
N ARG A 90 11.78 -7.97 13.94
CA ARG A 90 10.40 -8.20 14.40
C ARG A 90 9.37 -7.56 13.47
N LEU A 91 9.61 -6.32 13.04
CA LEU A 91 8.74 -5.62 12.09
C LEU A 91 8.65 -6.39 10.76
N LEU A 92 9.78 -6.87 10.23
CA LEU A 92 9.80 -7.69 9.01
C LEU A 92 9.07 -9.02 9.20
N ALA A 93 9.27 -9.71 10.33
CA ALA A 93 8.54 -10.94 10.65
C ALA A 93 7.03 -10.71 10.71
N GLY A 94 6.59 -9.58 11.27
CA GLY A 94 5.17 -9.18 11.26
C GLY A 94 4.61 -9.02 9.85
N ARG A 95 5.35 -8.35 8.96
CA ARG A 95 4.97 -8.19 7.54
C ARG A 95 4.89 -9.54 6.80
N LEU A 96 5.86 -10.42 7.03
CA LEU A 96 5.92 -11.76 6.44
C LEU A 96 4.74 -12.63 6.92
N ALA A 97 4.49 -12.67 8.23
CA ALA A 97 3.35 -13.38 8.80
C ALA A 97 2.02 -12.87 8.24
N ARG A 98 1.85 -11.54 8.14
CA ARG A 98 0.67 -10.92 7.52
C ARG A 98 0.50 -11.34 6.06
N SER A 99 1.59 -11.40 5.28
CA SER A 99 1.53 -11.85 3.88
C SER A 99 1.13 -13.33 3.74
N GLY A 100 1.40 -14.14 4.76
CA GLY A 100 0.95 -15.54 4.86
C GLY A 100 -0.46 -15.73 5.44
N GLY A 101 -1.17 -14.65 5.81
CA GLY A 101 -2.48 -14.72 6.47
C GLY A 101 -2.44 -15.06 7.97
N GLU A 102 -1.25 -15.13 8.57
CA GLU A 102 -1.04 -15.45 9.99
C GLU A 102 -1.19 -14.17 10.84
N PHE A 103 -2.41 -13.62 10.91
CA PHE A 103 -2.64 -12.29 11.49
C PHE A 103 -2.29 -12.19 12.98
N ASP A 104 -2.59 -13.21 13.79
CA ASP A 104 -2.25 -13.18 15.23
C ASP A 104 -0.74 -13.21 15.47
N ALA A 105 -0.01 -14.04 14.71
CA ALA A 105 1.45 -14.05 14.75
C ALA A 105 2.03 -12.71 14.30
N ALA A 106 1.48 -12.12 13.24
CA ALA A 106 1.87 -10.80 12.76
C ALA A 106 1.71 -9.73 13.84
N LEU A 107 0.55 -9.69 14.51
CA LEU A 107 0.29 -8.75 15.60
C LEU A 107 1.25 -8.95 16.76
N ALA A 108 1.52 -10.18 17.18
CA ALA A 108 2.48 -10.47 18.26
C ALA A 108 3.90 -9.98 17.93
N HIS A 109 4.35 -10.16 16.68
CA HIS A 109 5.63 -9.62 16.23
C HIS A 109 5.66 -8.09 16.27
N LEU A 110 4.60 -7.44 15.79
CA LEU A 110 4.49 -5.98 15.71
C LEU A 110 4.40 -5.34 17.10
N GLU A 111 3.66 -5.95 18.02
CA GLU A 111 3.56 -5.50 19.41
C GLU A 111 4.91 -5.59 20.13
N ARG A 112 5.67 -6.66 19.90
CA ARG A 112 7.03 -6.71 20.43
C ARG A 112 7.94 -5.67 19.76
N ALA A 113 7.82 -5.47 18.45
CA ALA A 113 8.61 -4.45 17.74
C ALA A 113 8.35 -3.05 18.36
N ILE A 114 7.08 -2.70 18.61
CA ILE A 114 6.67 -1.46 19.27
C ILE A 114 7.21 -1.39 20.70
N ALA A 115 7.12 -2.47 21.48
CA ALA A 115 7.62 -2.50 22.85
C ALA A 115 9.14 -2.34 22.95
N LEU A 116 9.89 -2.85 21.97
CA LEU A 116 11.34 -2.71 21.89
C LEU A 116 11.75 -1.31 21.43
N LYS A 117 11.09 -0.81 20.39
CA LYS A 117 11.34 0.51 19.83
C LYS A 117 10.06 1.07 19.21
N PRO A 118 9.34 1.97 19.91
CA PRO A 118 8.17 2.63 19.34
C PRO A 118 8.58 3.44 18.11
N GLN A 119 8.04 3.07 16.95
CA GLN A 119 8.31 3.74 15.69
C GLN A 119 7.07 3.74 14.80
N ARG A 120 6.87 4.85 14.07
CA ARG A 120 5.68 5.09 13.24
C ARG A 120 5.32 3.88 12.36
N ASP A 121 6.30 3.34 11.65
CA ASP A 121 6.08 2.24 10.71
C ASP A 121 5.54 0.97 11.39
N ALA A 122 5.89 0.71 12.65
CA ALA A 122 5.39 -0.46 13.36
C ALA A 122 3.91 -0.30 13.77
N PHE A 123 3.50 0.92 14.15
CA PHE A 123 2.08 1.23 14.40
C PHE A 123 1.25 1.13 13.12
N VAL A 124 1.75 1.64 12.00
CA VAL A 124 1.08 1.55 10.69
C VAL A 124 0.93 0.09 10.25
N GLU A 125 1.98 -0.73 10.36
CA GLU A 125 1.88 -2.16 10.04
C GLU A 125 0.90 -2.89 10.97
N LYS A 126 0.83 -2.54 12.26
CA LYS A 126 -0.17 -3.09 13.18
C LYS A 126 -1.58 -2.76 12.71
N ALA A 127 -1.85 -1.50 12.39
CA ALA A 127 -3.17 -1.06 11.91
C ALA A 127 -3.58 -1.75 10.60
N ARG A 128 -2.66 -1.85 9.62
CA ARG A 128 -2.88 -2.60 8.37
C ARG A 128 -3.15 -4.09 8.62
N THR A 129 -2.48 -4.70 9.60
CA THR A 129 -2.72 -6.10 9.97
C THR A 129 -4.12 -6.29 10.52
N LEU A 130 -4.58 -5.37 11.36
CA LEU A 130 -5.93 -5.39 11.94
C LEU A 130 -7.02 -5.22 10.87
N ASP A 131 -6.80 -4.33 9.89
CA ASP A 131 -7.69 -4.18 8.73
C ASP A 131 -7.84 -5.48 7.94
N LEU A 132 -6.71 -6.11 7.56
CA LEU A 132 -6.74 -7.37 6.79
C LEU A 132 -7.33 -8.54 7.60
N ALA A 133 -7.15 -8.52 8.93
CA ALA A 133 -7.76 -9.48 9.83
C ALA A 133 -9.26 -9.22 10.09
N SER A 134 -9.86 -8.22 9.44
CA SER A 134 -11.25 -7.81 9.63
C SER A 134 -11.61 -7.43 11.09
N ARG A 135 -10.61 -7.02 11.89
CA ARG A 135 -10.79 -6.60 13.29
C ARG A 135 -11.12 -5.10 13.36
N LYS A 136 -12.27 -4.72 12.80
CA LYS A 136 -12.65 -3.31 12.56
C LYS A 136 -12.51 -2.39 13.78
N GLY A 137 -12.95 -2.83 14.97
CA GLY A 137 -12.85 -2.04 16.19
C GLY A 137 -11.41 -1.73 16.59
N GLN A 138 -10.56 -2.76 16.62
CA GLN A 138 -9.14 -2.61 16.94
C GLN A 138 -8.39 -1.80 15.86
N ALA A 139 -8.74 -2.01 14.59
CA ALA A 139 -8.15 -1.25 13.48
C ALA A 139 -8.47 0.24 13.61
N ARG A 140 -9.72 0.59 13.94
CA ARG A 140 -10.15 1.96 14.20
C ARG A 140 -9.32 2.61 15.30
N GLU A 141 -9.22 1.97 16.46
CA GLU A 141 -8.42 2.47 17.58
C GLU A 141 -6.96 2.68 17.19
N ALA A 142 -6.38 1.76 16.41
CA ALA A 142 -5.00 1.87 15.95
C ALA A 142 -4.80 3.05 14.98
N TRP A 143 -5.72 3.25 14.03
CA TRP A 143 -5.67 4.40 13.10
C TRP A 143 -5.92 5.73 13.80
N GLU A 144 -6.83 5.77 14.78
CA GLU A 144 -7.11 6.96 15.59
C GLU A 144 -5.89 7.36 16.43
N ALA A 145 -5.18 6.37 17.00
CA ALA A 145 -3.93 6.62 17.71
C ALA A 145 -2.86 7.22 16.79
N ILE A 146 -2.78 6.78 15.53
CA ILE A 146 -1.88 7.35 14.52
C ILE A 146 -2.27 8.81 14.22
N LEU A 147 -3.57 9.09 14.00
CA LEU A 147 -4.04 10.45 13.73
C LEU A 147 -3.87 11.40 14.91
N LYS A 148 -3.93 10.89 16.14
CA LYS A 148 -3.67 11.70 17.34
C LYS A 148 -2.23 12.23 17.36
N ALA A 149 -1.28 11.43 16.87
CA ALA A 149 0.13 11.83 16.79
C ALA A 149 0.46 12.59 15.50
N ILE A 150 -0.15 12.20 14.38
CA ILE A 150 0.11 12.75 13.05
C ILE A 150 -1.25 13.01 12.38
N PRO A 151 -1.87 14.18 12.61
CA PRO A 151 -3.20 14.48 12.09
C PRO A 151 -3.30 14.33 10.57
N GLU A 152 -2.24 14.67 9.83
CA GLU A 152 -2.23 14.64 8.37
C GLU A 152 -1.74 13.30 7.78
N HIS A 153 -1.76 12.22 8.56
CA HIS A 153 -1.37 10.90 8.06
C HIS A 153 -2.38 10.38 7.03
N GLN A 154 -2.04 10.51 5.74
CA GLN A 154 -2.91 10.23 4.60
C GLN A 154 -3.63 8.88 4.70
N GLU A 155 -2.91 7.78 4.90
CA GLU A 155 -3.54 6.45 4.95
C GLU A 155 -4.50 6.30 6.13
N ALA A 156 -4.19 6.92 7.27
CA ALA A 156 -5.04 6.79 8.46
C ALA A 156 -6.34 7.58 8.26
N ASN A 157 -6.25 8.78 7.66
CA ASN A 157 -7.43 9.53 7.22
C ASN A 157 -8.26 8.75 6.19
N ALA A 158 -7.63 8.11 5.20
CA ALA A 158 -8.36 7.31 4.20
C ALA A 158 -9.07 6.10 4.83
N ARG A 159 -8.39 5.36 5.71
CA ARG A 159 -8.94 4.17 6.38
C ARG A 159 -10.08 4.52 7.32
N LEU A 160 -9.90 5.54 8.17
CA LEU A 160 -10.97 6.00 9.06
C LEU A 160 -12.12 6.65 8.30
N GLY A 161 -11.85 7.33 7.18
CA GLY A 161 -12.87 7.88 6.31
C GLY A 161 -13.76 6.79 5.71
N ARG A 162 -13.16 5.69 5.22
CA ARG A 162 -13.91 4.52 4.76
C ARG A 162 -14.72 3.87 5.89
N LEU A 163 -14.13 3.69 7.07
CA LEU A 163 -14.85 3.12 8.23
C LEU A 163 -16.03 4.01 8.66
N ALA A 164 -15.84 5.33 8.67
CA ALA A 164 -16.93 6.28 8.96
C ALA A 164 -18.04 6.23 7.91
N TRP A 165 -17.69 6.02 6.64
CA TRP A 165 -18.67 5.83 5.57
C TRP A 165 -19.49 4.56 5.78
N GLU A 166 -18.84 3.44 6.11
CA GLU A 166 -19.52 2.17 6.41
C GLU A 166 -20.47 2.27 7.61
N ASP A 167 -20.15 3.12 8.59
CA ASP A 167 -21.00 3.40 9.75
C ASP A 167 -22.14 4.39 9.46
N GLY A 168 -22.19 4.99 8.26
CA GLY A 168 -23.16 6.02 7.91
C GLY A 168 -22.83 7.41 8.50
N GLU A 169 -21.63 7.61 9.08
CA GLU A 169 -21.14 8.91 9.55
C GLU A 169 -20.65 9.77 8.35
N LEU A 170 -21.52 10.02 7.38
CA LEU A 170 -21.19 10.55 6.05
C LEU A 170 -20.38 11.86 6.08
N ALA A 171 -20.76 12.81 6.96
CA ALA A 171 -20.05 14.09 7.09
C ALA A 171 -18.60 13.90 7.58
N LYS A 172 -18.39 12.98 8.53
CA LYS A 172 -17.06 12.64 9.04
C LYS A 172 -16.26 11.88 7.99
N ALA A 173 -16.89 10.96 7.25
CA ALA A 173 -16.27 10.24 6.15
C ALA A 173 -15.72 11.21 5.10
N ALA A 174 -16.54 12.14 4.60
CA ALA A 174 -16.13 13.13 3.63
C ALA A 174 -15.00 14.04 4.15
N SER A 175 -15.05 14.45 5.42
CA SER A 175 -13.99 15.26 6.04
C SER A 175 -12.66 14.51 6.12
N LEU A 176 -12.67 13.27 6.59
CA LEU A 176 -11.47 12.43 6.68
C LEU A 176 -10.89 12.13 5.29
N LEU A 177 -11.74 11.79 4.32
CA LEU A 177 -11.32 11.51 2.95
C LEU A 177 -10.77 12.76 2.26
N ALA A 178 -11.34 13.94 2.50
CA ALA A 178 -10.80 15.21 2.00
C ALA A 178 -9.40 15.51 2.56
N ARG A 179 -9.14 15.18 3.83
CA ARG A 179 -7.78 15.28 4.41
C ARG A 179 -6.82 14.29 3.79
N ALA A 180 -7.29 13.08 3.46
CA ALA A 180 -6.48 12.09 2.75
C ALA A 180 -6.11 12.52 1.32
N THR A 181 -6.95 13.33 0.67
CA THR A 181 -6.69 13.86 -0.68
C THR A 181 -5.97 15.21 -0.72
N ALA A 182 -5.64 15.80 0.44
CA ALA A 182 -4.91 17.08 0.54
C ALA A 182 -3.45 17.01 0.05
N SER A 183 -2.92 15.80 -0.17
CA SER A 183 -1.63 15.51 -0.79
C SER A 183 -1.81 14.44 -1.88
N PRO A 184 -0.84 14.21 -2.79
CA PRO A 184 -0.97 13.23 -3.86
C PRO A 184 -1.48 11.88 -3.31
N ALA A 185 -2.68 11.51 -3.71
CA ALA A 185 -3.40 10.35 -3.20
C ALA A 185 -3.70 9.36 -4.33
N PRO A 186 -3.78 8.05 -4.04
CA PRO A 186 -4.21 7.06 -5.03
C PRO A 186 -5.63 7.35 -5.55
N ALA A 187 -5.91 6.96 -6.78
CA ALA A 187 -7.24 7.08 -7.40
C ALA A 187 -8.36 6.46 -6.54
N SER A 188 -8.07 5.40 -5.79
CA SER A 188 -9.03 4.76 -4.89
C SER A 188 -9.50 5.67 -3.75
N VAL A 189 -8.62 6.55 -3.23
CA VAL A 189 -8.99 7.49 -2.15
C VAL A 189 -9.88 8.61 -2.69
N TRP A 190 -9.60 9.09 -3.90
CA TRP A 190 -10.48 10.03 -4.61
C TRP A 190 -11.83 9.40 -4.94
N PHE A 191 -11.85 8.13 -5.36
CA PHE A 191 -13.08 7.39 -5.56
C PHE A 191 -13.91 7.29 -4.27
N ASP A 192 -13.28 6.95 -3.15
CA ASP A 192 -13.96 6.89 -1.84
C ASP A 192 -14.52 8.25 -1.42
N LEU A 193 -13.77 9.35 -1.66
CA LEU A 193 -14.25 10.71 -1.42
C LEU A 193 -15.49 10.99 -2.28
N GLY A 194 -15.47 10.59 -3.55
CA GLY A 194 -16.60 10.74 -4.46
C GLY A 194 -17.85 10.02 -3.95
N VAL A 195 -17.69 8.78 -3.48
CA VAL A 195 -18.79 7.99 -2.89
C VAL A 195 -19.35 8.70 -1.65
N ALA A 196 -18.50 9.10 -0.71
CA ALA A 196 -18.95 9.79 0.50
C ALA A 196 -19.66 11.12 0.21
N LYS A 197 -19.19 11.88 -0.79
CA LYS A 197 -19.82 13.13 -1.23
C LYS A 197 -21.16 12.90 -1.92
N GLN A 198 -21.28 11.85 -2.72
CA GLN A 198 -22.52 11.49 -3.39
C GLN A 198 -23.61 11.12 -2.39
N ASP A 199 -23.28 10.35 -1.36
CA ASP A 199 -24.22 10.01 -0.29
C ASP A 199 -24.61 11.23 0.57
N LEU A 200 -23.73 12.24 0.66
CA LEU A 200 -24.06 13.55 1.22
C LEU A 200 -24.89 14.45 0.29
N ARG A 201 -25.22 13.98 -0.93
CA ARG A 201 -25.91 14.76 -1.99
C ARG A 201 -25.11 15.98 -2.47
N ASP A 202 -23.79 15.98 -2.25
CA ASP A 202 -22.85 16.93 -2.84
C ASP A 202 -22.42 16.39 -4.21
N HIS A 203 -23.33 16.47 -5.19
CA HIS A 203 -23.15 15.86 -6.51
C HIS A 203 -22.01 16.50 -7.30
N ASP A 204 -21.81 17.83 -7.18
CA ASP A 204 -20.68 18.51 -7.83
C ASP A 204 -19.33 18.10 -7.22
N GLY A 205 -19.25 18.04 -5.88
CA GLY A 205 -18.07 17.54 -5.17
C GLY A 205 -17.77 16.08 -5.50
N ALA A 206 -18.79 15.23 -5.61
CA ALA A 206 -18.64 13.84 -6.03
C ALA A 206 -18.10 13.73 -7.46
N ALA A 207 -18.67 14.49 -8.40
CA ALA A 207 -18.22 14.53 -9.79
C ALA A 207 -16.77 15.01 -9.90
N HIS A 208 -16.35 16.00 -9.11
CA HIS A 208 -14.95 16.44 -9.07
C HIS A 208 -14.01 15.33 -8.57
N ALA A 209 -14.39 14.63 -7.50
CA ALA A 209 -13.59 13.55 -6.95
C ALA A 209 -13.44 12.37 -7.94
N TYR A 210 -14.51 11.97 -8.61
CA TYR A 210 -14.44 10.92 -9.64
C TYR A 210 -13.65 11.34 -10.88
N ARG A 211 -13.75 12.60 -11.32
CA ARG A 211 -12.89 13.14 -12.40
C ARG A 211 -11.42 13.04 -12.03
N THR A 212 -11.06 13.46 -10.82
CA THR A 212 -9.68 13.36 -10.32
C THR A 212 -9.21 11.91 -10.24
N ALA A 213 -10.07 10.97 -9.79
CA ALA A 213 -9.75 9.54 -9.81
C ALA A 213 -9.46 9.02 -11.23
N LEU A 214 -10.20 9.50 -12.24
CA LEU A 214 -10.02 9.14 -13.65
C LEU A 214 -8.81 9.82 -14.31
N GLU A 215 -8.35 10.96 -13.80
CA GLU A 215 -7.09 11.58 -14.22
C GLU A 215 -5.90 10.74 -13.74
N ILE A 216 -5.95 10.25 -12.49
CA ILE A 216 -4.91 9.41 -11.91
C ILE A 216 -4.93 8.00 -12.50
N LYS A 217 -6.14 7.45 -12.71
CA LYS A 217 -6.35 6.10 -13.26
C LYS A 217 -7.37 6.14 -14.41
N PRO A 218 -6.92 6.35 -15.65
CA PRO A 218 -7.81 6.49 -16.80
C PRO A 218 -8.71 5.29 -17.12
N ASP A 219 -8.31 4.08 -16.70
CA ASP A 219 -9.01 2.81 -16.90
C ASP A 219 -9.96 2.44 -15.73
N TYR A 220 -10.25 3.38 -14.82
CA TYR A 220 -11.11 3.14 -13.67
C TYR A 220 -12.61 3.17 -14.03
N ALA A 221 -13.10 2.09 -14.62
CA ALA A 221 -14.47 1.97 -15.13
C ALA A 221 -15.56 2.30 -14.08
N GLU A 222 -15.37 1.90 -12.82
CA GLU A 222 -16.28 2.21 -11.72
C GLU A 222 -16.34 3.71 -11.41
N ALA A 223 -15.22 4.42 -11.48
CA ALA A 223 -15.20 5.87 -11.31
C ALA A 223 -15.92 6.59 -12.46
N ALA A 224 -15.79 6.09 -13.70
CA ALA A 224 -16.53 6.62 -14.84
C ALA A 224 -18.05 6.39 -14.72
N LEU A 225 -18.46 5.22 -14.25
CA LEU A 225 -19.86 4.92 -13.97
C LEU A 225 -20.43 5.88 -12.91
N ASN A 226 -19.75 6.01 -11.76
CA ASN A 226 -20.22 6.87 -10.68
C ASN A 226 -20.17 8.36 -11.04
N LEU A 227 -19.21 8.78 -11.87
CA LEU A 227 -19.21 10.13 -12.44
C LEU A 227 -20.49 10.38 -13.27
N GLY A 228 -20.90 9.41 -14.09
CA GLY A 228 -22.15 9.51 -14.85
C GLY A 228 -23.37 9.65 -13.94
N ILE A 229 -23.44 8.84 -12.87
CA ILE A 229 -24.51 8.92 -11.87
C ILE A 229 -24.53 10.30 -11.20
N ALA A 230 -23.40 10.77 -10.68
CA ALA A 230 -23.30 12.05 -10.00
C ALA A 230 -23.67 13.23 -10.93
N LEU A 231 -23.22 13.22 -12.19
CA LEU A 231 -23.58 14.26 -13.16
C LEU A 231 -25.07 14.24 -13.54
N GLN A 232 -25.69 13.06 -13.57
CA GLN A 232 -27.12 12.94 -13.84
C GLN A 232 -27.94 13.48 -12.66
N GLU A 233 -27.55 13.18 -11.42
CA GLU A 233 -28.18 13.74 -10.23
C GLU A 233 -27.99 15.26 -10.12
N ASP A 234 -26.87 15.78 -10.62
CA ASP A 234 -26.56 17.21 -10.73
C ASP A 234 -27.27 17.91 -11.93
N GLY A 235 -28.10 17.17 -12.71
CA GLY A 235 -28.86 17.74 -13.82
C GLY A 235 -28.04 18.03 -15.08
N LYS A 236 -26.91 17.33 -15.28
CA LYS A 236 -26.01 17.45 -16.45
C LYS A 236 -26.05 16.19 -17.33
N PRO A 237 -27.19 15.88 -17.98
CA PRO A 237 -27.42 14.59 -18.64
C PRO A 237 -26.49 14.30 -19.83
N ASP A 238 -26.10 15.32 -20.61
CA ASP A 238 -25.19 15.09 -21.75
C ASP A 238 -23.77 14.74 -21.26
N ALA A 239 -23.29 15.38 -20.19
CA ALA A 239 -22.02 15.04 -19.56
C ALA A 239 -22.08 13.66 -18.87
N ALA A 240 -23.23 13.33 -18.27
CA ALA A 240 -23.47 12.00 -17.71
C ALA A 240 -23.36 10.90 -18.78
N MET A 241 -23.97 11.11 -19.96
CA MET A 241 -23.88 10.17 -21.09
C MET A 241 -22.45 9.97 -21.55
N GLN A 242 -21.62 11.01 -21.60
CA GLN A 242 -20.19 10.87 -21.94
C GLN A 242 -19.44 10.02 -20.90
N ALA A 243 -19.72 10.22 -19.61
CA ALA A 243 -19.12 9.42 -18.55
C ALA A 243 -19.58 7.96 -18.61
N PHE A 244 -20.85 7.70 -18.89
CA PHE A 244 -21.38 6.35 -19.11
C PHE A 244 -20.79 5.68 -20.35
N ALA A 245 -20.64 6.40 -21.45
CA ALA A 245 -19.99 5.89 -22.66
C ALA A 245 -18.54 5.48 -22.37
N ARG A 246 -17.79 6.31 -21.64
CA ARG A 246 -16.45 5.96 -21.16
C ARG A 246 -16.46 4.70 -20.29
N ALA A 247 -17.38 4.60 -19.32
CA ALA A 247 -17.50 3.42 -18.46
C ALA A 247 -17.80 2.14 -19.27
N TYR A 248 -18.68 2.24 -20.26
CA TYR A 248 -19.05 1.14 -21.16
C TYR A 248 -17.87 0.74 -22.06
N GLY A 249 -17.16 1.70 -22.66
CA GLY A 249 -15.98 1.45 -23.48
C GLY A 249 -14.84 0.78 -22.71
N LEU A 250 -14.63 1.17 -21.45
CA LEU A 250 -13.66 0.52 -20.56
C LEU A 250 -14.12 -0.89 -20.15
N ARG A 251 -15.43 -1.08 -19.96
CA ARG A 251 -15.98 -2.31 -19.42
C ARG A 251 -17.44 -2.53 -19.87
N PRO A 252 -17.66 -3.23 -21.00
CA PRO A 252 -19.00 -3.44 -21.55
C PRO A 252 -19.99 -4.15 -20.62
N LYS A 253 -19.49 -4.97 -19.66
CA LYS A 253 -20.32 -5.62 -18.64
C LYS A 253 -21.02 -4.66 -17.68
N LEU A 254 -20.63 -3.37 -17.64
CA LEU A 254 -21.31 -2.34 -16.86
C LEU A 254 -22.63 -1.87 -17.50
N PHE A 255 -22.97 -2.31 -18.71
CA PHE A 255 -24.18 -1.90 -19.41
C PHE A 255 -25.44 -1.98 -18.53
N GLY A 256 -25.63 -3.07 -17.79
CA GLY A 256 -26.80 -3.22 -16.91
C GLY A 256 -26.86 -2.16 -15.82
N SER A 257 -25.72 -1.85 -15.19
CA SER A 257 -25.62 -0.78 -14.18
C SER A 257 -25.87 0.60 -14.77
N ILE A 258 -25.37 0.85 -15.99
CA ILE A 258 -25.61 2.10 -16.72
C ILE A 258 -27.10 2.25 -17.05
N ALA A 259 -27.73 1.23 -17.63
CA ALA A 259 -29.15 1.24 -17.98
C ALA A 259 -30.05 1.45 -16.75
N MET A 260 -29.71 0.80 -15.63
CA MET A 260 -30.40 1.01 -14.36
C MET A 260 -30.24 2.45 -13.85
N ALA A 261 -29.03 3.02 -13.92
CA ALA A 261 -28.79 4.40 -13.50
C ALA A 261 -29.59 5.40 -14.36
N LEU A 262 -29.63 5.21 -15.68
CA LEU A 262 -30.37 6.07 -16.60
C LEU A 262 -31.89 6.01 -16.40
N THR A 263 -32.43 4.86 -16.01
CA THR A 263 -33.88 4.65 -15.86
C THR A 263 -34.42 4.98 -14.46
N SER A 264 -33.56 4.98 -13.44
CA SER A 264 -33.95 5.28 -12.05
C SER A 264 -33.79 6.75 -11.65
N ALA A 265 -33.15 7.56 -12.49
CA ALA A 265 -32.94 8.97 -12.19
C ALA A 265 -34.21 9.82 -12.36
N PRO A 266 -34.40 10.84 -11.50
CA PRO A 266 -35.52 11.77 -11.62
C PRO A 266 -35.45 12.65 -12.88
N HIS A 267 -34.27 12.76 -13.49
CA HIS A 267 -34.01 13.56 -14.69
C HIS A 267 -33.09 12.75 -15.61
N GLY A 268 -33.35 12.77 -16.92
CA GLY A 268 -32.57 12.01 -17.90
C GLY A 268 -33.36 11.73 -19.18
N ARG A 269 -32.72 11.09 -20.16
CA ARG A 269 -33.43 10.56 -21.33
C ARG A 269 -33.92 9.15 -21.02
N LEU A 270 -35.20 8.90 -21.24
CA LEU A 270 -35.78 7.56 -21.15
C LEU A 270 -35.31 6.74 -22.38
N TRP A 271 -34.67 5.61 -22.13
CA TRP A 271 -34.23 4.69 -23.19
C TRP A 271 -35.12 3.46 -23.18
N LEU A 272 -35.91 3.28 -24.24
CA LEU A 272 -36.84 2.16 -24.39
C LEU A 272 -36.30 1.04 -25.28
N ASP A 273 -35.17 1.26 -25.95
CA ASP A 273 -34.52 0.30 -26.84
C ASP A 273 -33.07 0.05 -26.41
N GLU A 274 -32.75 -1.21 -26.17
CA GLU A 274 -31.41 -1.64 -25.75
C GLU A 274 -30.37 -1.37 -26.84
N GLY A 275 -30.72 -1.63 -28.11
CA GLY A 275 -29.84 -1.45 -29.26
C GLY A 275 -29.41 0.01 -29.43
N ALA A 276 -30.38 0.92 -29.36
CA ALA A 276 -30.16 2.37 -29.43
C ALA A 276 -29.27 2.86 -28.28
N LEU A 277 -29.47 2.38 -27.05
CA LEU A 277 -28.63 2.77 -25.92
C LEU A 277 -27.20 2.25 -26.09
N ARG A 278 -27.02 1.00 -26.54
CA ARG A 278 -25.69 0.45 -26.83
C ARG A 278 -24.96 1.26 -27.92
N ALA A 279 -25.67 1.63 -28.98
CA ALA A 279 -25.11 2.47 -30.03
C ALA A 279 -24.70 3.86 -29.50
N ALA A 280 -25.54 4.47 -28.67
CA ALA A 280 -25.24 5.77 -28.05
C ALA A 280 -24.04 5.73 -27.09
N LEU A 281 -23.83 4.62 -26.37
CA LEU A 281 -22.68 4.42 -25.47
C LEU A 281 -21.40 4.02 -26.21
N SER A 282 -21.49 3.63 -27.48
CA SER A 282 -20.35 3.19 -28.29
C SER A 282 -19.78 4.29 -29.20
N ASN A 283 -20.49 5.41 -29.32
CA ASN A 283 -20.10 6.59 -30.09
C ASN A 283 -19.38 7.60 -29.19
#